data_AF-A0A7H9HTQ8-F1
#
_entry.id   AF-A0A7H9HTQ8-F1
#
_cell.length_a   1.000
_cell.length_b   1.000
_cell.length_c   1.000
_cell.angle_alpha   90.00
_cell.angle_beta   90.00
_cell.angle_gamma   90.00
#
_symmetry.space_group_name_H-M   'P 1'
#
loop_
_entity.id
_entity.type
_entity.pdbx_description
1 polymer ?
#
loop_
_entity_poly.entity_id
_entity_poly.type
_entity_poly.pdbx_seq_one_letter_code
_entity_poly.pdbx_strand_id
1 'polypeptide(L)'
;MLSVSGCRPGSTPGAVVICQQVRNISRRRIAYPFYPFKRLGKQDPKKHDSNLKSAMRQFLGPRNYKGEYVMNKYFEVPKNHVPNYIKPDLERGQSLQNPITGENVVLKYDGTYGEAPENRRLQQVSERRLLQPFPNNSHCRTNSIISDDLKMRIYNDIEIEGHTTQQVSQNYGLKVPRVEAILKLVAIEQKWAKRNRNTLMKI
;
A
#
# COMPACT_ATOMS: atom_id res chain seq x y z
N MET A 1 -30.41 8.98 14.64
CA MET A 1 -31.45 7.99 14.28
C MET A 1 -31.35 6.82 15.26
N LEU A 2 -32.37 6.61 16.08
CA LEU A 2 -32.46 5.51 17.04
C LEU A 2 -32.94 4.26 16.30
N SER A 3 -32.16 3.18 16.33
CA SER A 3 -32.57 1.87 15.79
C SER A 3 -33.16 1.05 16.94
N VAL A 4 -34.42 0.63 16.78
CA VAL A 4 -35.13 -0.26 17.70
C VAL A 4 -35.07 -1.66 17.10
N SER A 5 -34.23 -2.53 17.64
CA SER A 5 -34.13 -3.93 17.20
C SER A 5 -34.89 -4.86 18.15
N GLY A 6 -36.00 -5.41 17.65
CA GLY A 6 -36.47 -6.77 17.94
C GLY A 6 -37.37 -6.98 19.16
N CYS A 7 -38.69 -7.00 18.95
CA CYS A 7 -39.65 -7.67 19.84
C CYS A 7 -40.25 -8.86 19.09
N ARG A 8 -40.04 -10.09 19.58
CA ARG A 8 -40.84 -11.27 19.19
C ARG A 8 -41.97 -11.43 20.21
N PRO A 9 -43.24 -11.54 19.80
CA PRO A 9 -44.33 -11.75 20.75
C PRO A 9 -44.43 -13.24 21.08
N GLY A 10 -44.05 -13.62 22.30
CA GLY A 10 -44.47 -14.87 22.93
C GLY A 10 -45.69 -14.59 23.80
N SER A 11 -46.82 -15.23 23.52
CA SER A 11 -48.08 -15.03 24.23
C SER A 11 -48.04 -15.68 25.62
N THR A 12 -47.75 -14.91 26.66
CA THR A 12 -48.07 -15.24 28.05
C THR A 12 -48.61 -13.98 28.74
N PRO A 13 -49.77 -14.04 29.41
CA PRO A 13 -50.35 -12.87 30.07
C PRO A 13 -49.57 -12.61 31.36
N GLY A 14 -48.69 -11.61 31.35
CA GLY A 14 -47.91 -11.19 32.52
C GLY A 14 -46.42 -10.92 32.28
N ALA A 15 -45.93 -10.97 31.04
CA ALA A 15 -44.53 -10.65 30.75
C ALA A 15 -44.29 -9.12 30.78
N VAL A 16 -43.67 -8.62 31.85
CA VAL A 16 -43.13 -7.25 31.92
C VAL A 16 -42.05 -7.11 30.85
N VAL A 17 -42.32 -6.31 29.82
CA VAL A 17 -41.35 -6.00 28.76
C VAL A 17 -40.34 -5.00 29.31
N ILE A 18 -39.19 -5.49 29.76
CA ILE A 18 -38.07 -4.65 30.18
C ILE A 18 -37.37 -4.12 28.92
N CYS A 19 -37.75 -2.92 28.47
CA CYS A 19 -37.04 -2.20 27.42
C CYS A 19 -35.72 -1.63 27.97
N GLN A 20 -34.62 -2.37 27.84
CA GLN A 20 -33.30 -1.86 28.21
C GLN A 20 -32.75 -0.94 27.11
N GLN A 21 -32.58 0.34 27.43
CA GLN A 21 -31.90 1.30 26.56
C GLN A 21 -30.40 0.97 26.50
N VAL A 22 -29.97 0.30 25.43
CA VAL A 22 -28.53 0.05 25.17
C VAL A 22 -27.90 1.34 24.66
N ARG A 23 -27.17 2.06 25.52
CA ARG A 23 -26.34 3.19 25.09
C ARG A 23 -25.17 2.64 24.28
N ASN A 24 -25.08 3.00 23.00
CA ASN A 24 -23.91 2.77 22.17
C ASN A 24 -22.75 3.67 22.61
N ILE A 25 -22.18 3.41 23.78
CA ILE A 25 -20.97 4.08 24.25
C ILE A 25 -19.80 3.47 23.47
N SER A 26 -19.16 4.30 22.64
CA SER A 26 -17.91 3.94 21.98
C SER A 26 -16.84 3.69 23.05
N ARG A 27 -16.57 2.41 23.35
CA ARG A 27 -15.46 2.03 24.24
C ARG A 27 -14.12 2.34 23.55
N ARG A 28 -13.09 2.65 24.33
CA ARG A 28 -11.70 2.72 23.83
C ARG A 28 -11.31 1.35 23.27
N ARG A 29 -11.09 1.25 21.96
CA ARG A 29 -10.62 0.03 21.29
C ARG A 29 -9.15 0.18 20.94
N ILE A 30 -8.33 -0.78 21.36
CA ILE A 30 -6.93 -0.87 20.92
C ILE A 30 -6.93 -1.35 19.47
N ALA A 31 -6.17 -0.68 18.60
CA ALA A 31 -6.07 -0.98 17.18
C ALA A 31 -5.14 -2.18 16.92
N TYR A 32 -5.58 -3.37 17.34
CA TYR A 32 -4.92 -4.60 16.93
C TYR A 32 -5.08 -4.83 15.42
N PRO A 33 -4.14 -5.51 14.76
CA PRO A 33 -4.31 -5.92 13.38
C PRO A 33 -5.61 -6.71 13.18
N PHE A 34 -6.28 -6.47 12.06
CA PHE A 34 -7.50 -7.18 11.69
C PHE A 34 -7.22 -8.63 11.25
N TYR A 35 -5.98 -8.92 10.87
CA TYR A 35 -5.52 -10.24 10.44
C TYR A 35 -4.95 -11.06 11.62
N PRO A 36 -4.91 -12.40 11.52
CA PRO A 36 -4.38 -13.24 12.58
C PRO A 36 -2.86 -13.07 12.73
N PHE A 37 -2.38 -13.06 13.98
CA PHE A 37 -0.97 -13.03 14.34
C PHE A 37 -0.72 -13.85 15.60
N LYS A 38 0.52 -14.33 15.80
CA LYS A 38 0.90 -15.11 16.99
C LYS A 38 0.91 -14.20 18.21
N ARG A 39 -0.06 -14.38 19.11
CA ARG A 39 -0.14 -13.61 20.36
C ARG A 39 0.91 -14.09 21.36
N LEU A 40 1.28 -13.21 22.28
CA LEU A 40 2.19 -13.55 23.36
C LEU A 40 1.47 -14.42 24.39
N GLY A 41 2.05 -15.57 24.72
CA GLY A 41 1.66 -16.39 25.87
C GLY A 41 2.37 -15.96 27.15
N LYS A 42 2.58 -16.89 28.08
CA LYS A 42 3.40 -16.67 29.28
C LYS A 42 4.85 -16.37 28.87
N GLN A 43 5.42 -15.31 29.42
CA GLN A 43 6.79 -14.87 29.15
C GLN A 43 7.48 -14.50 30.46
N ASP A 44 8.79 -14.30 30.38
CA ASP A 44 9.58 -13.79 31.49
C ASP A 44 9.04 -12.43 31.96
N PRO A 45 8.82 -12.25 33.28
CA PRO A 45 8.23 -11.03 33.82
C PRO A 45 8.97 -9.73 33.45
N LYS A 46 10.28 -9.81 33.24
CA LYS A 46 11.15 -8.66 32.95
C LYS A 46 11.09 -8.18 31.49
N LYS A 47 10.48 -8.94 30.58
CA LYS A 47 10.52 -8.64 29.14
C LYS A 47 9.58 -7.49 28.74
N HIS A 48 8.52 -7.25 29.52
CA HIS A 48 7.54 -6.16 29.32
C HIS A 48 7.08 -5.97 27.87
N ASP A 49 6.85 -7.08 27.18
CA ASP A 49 6.50 -7.11 25.77
C ASP A 49 4.98 -6.98 25.58
N SER A 50 4.57 -6.41 24.45
CA SER A 50 3.15 -6.21 24.16
C SER A 50 2.74 -6.96 22.89
N ASN A 51 1.47 -7.39 22.84
CA ASN A 51 0.94 -8.07 21.65
C ASN A 51 1.05 -7.22 20.38
N LEU A 52 0.97 -5.89 20.49
CA LEU A 52 1.13 -4.99 19.35
C LEU A 52 2.58 -4.92 18.87
N LYS A 53 3.56 -4.87 19.79
CA LYS A 53 4.99 -4.96 19.46
C LYS A 53 5.34 -6.32 18.83
N SER A 54 4.71 -7.40 19.30
CA SER A 54 4.87 -8.72 18.70
C SER A 54 4.31 -8.78 17.27
N ALA A 55 3.10 -8.25 17.05
CA ALA A 55 2.51 -8.20 15.71
C ALA A 55 3.35 -7.38 14.74
N MET A 56 3.90 -6.26 15.19
CA MET A 56 4.81 -5.42 14.41
C MET A 56 6.08 -6.19 14.02
N ARG A 57 6.70 -6.94 14.95
CA ARG A 57 7.88 -7.77 14.63
C ARG A 57 7.57 -8.90 13.65
N GLN A 58 6.38 -9.50 13.75
CA GLN A 58 5.95 -10.53 12.78
C GLN A 58 5.76 -9.95 11.38
N PHE A 59 5.23 -8.73 11.27
CA PHE A 59 5.10 -8.03 9.99
C PHE A 59 6.46 -7.63 9.39
N LEU A 60 7.39 -7.16 10.25
CA LEU A 60 8.71 -6.72 9.80
C LEU A 60 9.67 -7.88 9.48
N GLY A 61 9.55 -8.99 10.20
CA GLY A 61 10.49 -10.10 10.10
C GLY A 61 11.77 -9.88 10.91
N PRO A 62 12.80 -10.74 10.72
CA PRO A 62 14.05 -10.65 11.44
C PRO A 62 14.84 -9.41 10.98
N ARG A 63 15.52 -8.77 11.93
CA ARG A 63 16.37 -7.59 11.68
C ARG A 63 17.82 -8.03 11.56
N ASN A 64 18.50 -7.61 10.50
CA ASN A 64 19.92 -7.89 10.29
C ASN A 64 20.81 -7.02 11.20
N TYR A 65 22.11 -7.33 11.27
CA TYR A 65 23.10 -6.52 12.00
C TYR A 65 23.20 -5.07 11.50
N LYS A 66 22.94 -4.85 10.20
CA LYS A 66 22.82 -3.51 9.58
C LYS A 66 21.55 -2.76 10.00
N GLY A 67 20.60 -3.48 10.59
CA GLY A 67 19.31 -2.96 10.99
C GLY A 67 18.21 -3.07 9.93
N GLU A 68 18.47 -3.78 8.83
CA GLU A 68 17.58 -3.95 7.68
C GLU A 68 16.58 -5.09 7.89
N TYR A 69 15.39 -4.99 7.26
CA TYR A 69 14.31 -5.97 7.30
C TYR A 69 14.16 -6.65 5.94
N VAL A 70 15.20 -7.36 5.53
CA VAL A 70 15.33 -7.91 4.16
C VAL A 70 14.21 -8.89 3.80
N MET A 71 13.67 -9.62 4.78
CA MET A 71 12.57 -10.56 4.55
C MET A 71 11.22 -9.87 4.31
N ASN A 72 11.09 -8.56 4.54
CA ASN A 72 9.82 -7.88 4.32
C ASN A 72 9.67 -7.53 2.84
N LYS A 73 8.58 -8.00 2.23
CA LYS A 73 8.20 -7.69 0.84
C LYS A 73 8.27 -6.21 0.49
N TYR A 74 7.95 -5.34 1.44
CA TYR A 74 7.86 -3.90 1.21
C TYR A 74 9.16 -3.14 1.55
N PHE A 75 10.25 -3.84 1.85
CA PHE A 75 11.54 -3.23 2.20
C PHE A 75 12.30 -2.75 0.95
N GLU A 76 12.39 -3.58 -0.08
CA GLU A 76 13.13 -3.25 -1.30
C GLU A 76 12.29 -2.41 -2.29
N VAL A 77 12.97 -1.54 -3.02
CA VAL A 77 12.35 -0.71 -4.06
C VAL A 77 12.16 -1.55 -5.33
N PRO A 78 10.95 -1.60 -5.92
CA PRO A 78 10.71 -2.37 -7.12
C PRO A 78 11.44 -1.77 -8.33
N LYS A 79 12.05 -2.62 -9.15
CA LYS A 79 12.75 -2.25 -10.39
C LYS A 79 11.94 -2.48 -11.66
N ASN A 80 10.72 -3.02 -11.53
CA ASN A 80 9.97 -3.59 -12.67
C ASN A 80 8.87 -2.65 -13.22
N HIS A 81 9.02 -1.32 -13.10
CA HIS A 81 7.98 -0.32 -13.44
C HIS A 81 6.58 -0.55 -12.83
N VAL A 82 6.45 -1.52 -11.92
CA VAL A 82 5.22 -1.86 -11.22
C VAL A 82 5.39 -1.49 -9.75
N PRO A 83 4.54 -0.61 -9.20
CA PRO A 83 4.65 -0.23 -7.79
C PRO A 83 4.27 -1.39 -6.87
N ASN A 84 5.09 -1.64 -5.85
CA ASN A 84 4.84 -2.65 -4.83
C ASN A 84 4.04 -2.07 -3.65
N TYR A 85 2.77 -1.74 -3.90
CA TYR A 85 1.88 -1.21 -2.87
C TYR A 85 1.32 -2.28 -1.92
N ILE A 86 0.89 -1.83 -0.74
CA ILE A 86 0.51 -2.69 0.39
C ILE A 86 -0.83 -3.39 0.12
N LYS A 87 -0.88 -4.71 0.39
CA LYS A 87 -2.05 -5.58 0.16
C LYS A 87 -2.39 -6.43 1.39
N PRO A 88 -2.62 -5.82 2.57
CA PRO A 88 -2.78 -6.56 3.83
C PRO A 88 -4.08 -7.38 3.86
N ASP A 89 -5.08 -6.95 3.09
CA ASP A 89 -6.38 -7.60 2.89
C ASP A 89 -6.27 -8.92 2.10
N LEU A 90 -5.36 -8.97 1.12
CA LEU A 90 -5.16 -10.14 0.27
C LEU A 90 -4.21 -11.15 0.92
N GLU A 91 -3.10 -10.68 1.48
CA GLU A 91 -2.07 -11.52 2.11
C GLU A 91 -2.35 -11.86 3.57
N ARG A 92 -3.47 -11.37 4.14
CA ARG A 92 -3.87 -11.61 5.55
C ARG A 92 -2.74 -11.30 6.54
N GLY A 93 -2.01 -10.22 6.29
CA GLY A 93 -0.89 -9.77 7.12
C GLY A 93 0.39 -10.59 7.03
N GLN A 94 0.47 -11.57 6.11
CA GLN A 94 1.70 -12.30 5.80
C GLN A 94 2.52 -11.51 4.77
N SER A 95 3.41 -10.65 5.25
CA SER A 95 4.23 -9.74 4.45
C SER A 95 5.64 -10.26 4.14
N LEU A 96 6.01 -11.42 4.67
CA LEU A 96 7.38 -11.92 4.57
C LEU A 96 7.60 -12.69 3.27
N GLN A 97 8.72 -12.41 2.61
CA GLN A 97 9.20 -13.04 1.39
C GLN A 97 10.68 -13.41 1.52
N ASN A 98 11.07 -14.51 0.87
CA ASN A 98 12.47 -14.84 0.73
C ASN A 98 13.12 -13.85 -0.26
N PRO A 99 14.21 -13.15 0.10
CA PRO A 99 14.83 -12.14 -0.75
C PRO A 99 15.44 -12.71 -2.04
N ILE A 100 15.79 -14.00 -2.07
CA ILE A 100 16.44 -14.62 -3.23
C ILE A 100 15.38 -15.21 -4.17
N THR A 101 14.44 -16.00 -3.64
CA THR A 101 13.43 -16.70 -4.45
C THR A 101 12.18 -15.85 -4.72
N GLY A 102 11.91 -14.83 -3.91
CA GLY A 102 10.69 -14.02 -3.97
C GLY A 102 9.43 -14.73 -3.45
N GLU A 103 9.56 -15.94 -2.91
CA GLU A 103 8.46 -16.74 -2.42
C GLU A 103 7.98 -16.26 -1.04
N ASN A 104 6.68 -16.37 -0.80
CA ASN A 104 6.09 -15.97 0.48
C ASN A 104 6.47 -16.98 1.58
N VAL A 105 6.85 -16.45 2.74
CA VAL A 105 7.23 -17.26 3.91
C VAL A 105 6.37 -16.94 5.13
N VAL A 106 6.16 -17.95 5.98
CA VAL A 106 5.41 -17.84 7.24
C VAL A 106 6.27 -18.37 8.39
N LEU A 107 6.13 -17.73 9.55
CA LEU A 107 6.74 -18.16 10.79
C LEU A 107 6.07 -19.45 11.29
N LYS A 108 6.83 -20.55 11.35
CA LYS A 108 6.39 -21.84 11.89
C LYS A 108 6.33 -21.82 13.41
N TYR A 109 5.78 -22.88 13.98
CA TYR A 109 5.74 -23.09 15.44
C TYR A 109 7.15 -23.04 16.05
N ASP A 110 8.13 -23.66 15.38
CA ASP A 110 9.52 -23.79 15.79
C ASP A 110 10.31 -22.47 15.78
N GLY A 111 9.71 -21.38 15.29
CA GLY A 111 10.36 -20.08 15.15
C GLY A 111 11.21 -19.92 13.88
N THR A 112 11.28 -20.96 13.04
CA THR A 112 11.86 -20.90 11.70
C THR A 112 10.85 -20.36 10.68
N TYR A 113 11.37 -19.86 9.55
CA TYR A 113 10.54 -19.48 8.41
C TYR A 113 10.45 -20.65 7.44
N GLY A 114 9.26 -20.90 6.91
CA GLY A 114 9.09 -21.83 5.79
C GLY A 114 8.04 -21.33 4.82
N GLU A 115 7.82 -22.10 3.76
CA GLU A 115 6.92 -21.75 2.67
C GLU A 115 5.49 -21.51 3.14
N ALA A 116 4.89 -20.43 2.64
CA ALA A 116 3.49 -20.12 2.84
C ALA A 116 2.62 -20.99 1.90
N PRO A 117 1.39 -21.37 2.32
CA PRO A 117 0.44 -21.96 1.39
C PRO A 117 0.12 -20.97 0.26
N GLU A 118 -0.10 -21.51 -0.94
CA GLU A 118 -0.35 -20.71 -2.12
C GLU A 118 -1.61 -19.84 -1.96
N ASN A 119 -1.45 -18.54 -2.20
CA ASN A 119 -2.54 -17.58 -2.03
C ASN A 119 -3.07 -17.12 -3.39
N ARG A 120 -4.13 -17.78 -3.86
CA ARG A 120 -4.80 -17.48 -5.15
C ARG A 120 -5.20 -16.01 -5.29
N ARG A 121 -5.50 -15.31 -4.18
CA ARG A 121 -5.89 -13.89 -4.19
C ARG A 121 -4.74 -12.96 -4.58
N LEU A 122 -3.50 -13.36 -4.29
CA LEU A 122 -2.31 -12.59 -4.66
C LEU A 122 -1.89 -12.83 -6.11
N GLN A 123 -2.27 -13.97 -6.69
CA GLN A 123 -2.02 -14.28 -8.10
C GLN A 123 -3.02 -13.56 -9.01
N GLN A 124 -4.28 -13.46 -8.59
CA GLN A 124 -5.36 -12.87 -9.38
C GLN A 124 -5.64 -11.41 -8.97
N VAL A 125 -4.59 -10.59 -8.94
CA VAL A 125 -4.74 -9.16 -8.59
C VAL A 125 -5.07 -8.36 -9.84
N SER A 126 -6.15 -7.60 -9.80
CA SER A 126 -6.53 -6.71 -10.91
C SER A 126 -5.52 -5.57 -11.10
N GLU A 127 -5.35 -5.11 -12.34
CA GLU A 127 -4.45 -4.00 -12.68
C GLU A 127 -4.77 -2.73 -11.87
N ARG A 128 -6.06 -2.44 -11.68
CA ARG A 128 -6.52 -1.32 -10.86
C ARG A 128 -6.02 -1.41 -9.42
N ARG A 129 -5.94 -2.62 -8.86
CA ARG A 129 -5.46 -2.87 -7.49
C ARG A 129 -3.93 -2.78 -7.39
N LEU A 130 -3.20 -3.04 -8.47
CA LEU A 130 -1.74 -2.86 -8.53
C LEU A 130 -1.34 -1.39 -8.39
N LEU A 131 -2.12 -0.47 -8.98
CA LEU A 131 -1.87 0.98 -8.94
C LEU A 131 -2.52 1.69 -7.73
N GLN A 132 -3.08 0.94 -6.78
CA GLN A 132 -3.77 1.47 -5.62
C GLN A 132 -2.85 1.46 -4.38
N PRO A 133 -2.38 2.63 -3.90
CA PRO A 133 -1.47 2.71 -2.76
C PRO A 133 -2.11 2.29 -1.43
N PHE A 134 -3.38 2.63 -1.21
CA PHE A 134 -4.08 2.39 0.05
C PHE A 134 -5.24 1.41 -0.12
N PRO A 135 -5.29 0.30 0.64
CA PRO A 135 -6.34 -0.71 0.48
C PRO A 135 -7.75 -0.16 0.75
N ASN A 136 -7.88 0.75 1.73
CA ASN A 136 -9.18 1.27 2.15
C ASN A 136 -9.73 2.37 1.22
N ASN A 137 -8.91 2.96 0.36
CA ASN A 137 -9.33 4.02 -0.57
C ASN A 137 -9.15 3.55 -2.01
N SER A 138 -10.24 3.10 -2.63
CA SER A 138 -10.29 2.59 -4.00
C SER A 138 -10.15 3.68 -5.08
N HIS A 139 -10.38 4.94 -4.72
CA HIS A 139 -10.32 6.07 -5.64
C HIS A 139 -8.91 6.64 -5.77
N CYS A 140 -8.10 6.56 -4.71
CA CYS A 140 -6.71 6.98 -4.75
C CYS A 140 -5.89 6.00 -5.61
N ARG A 141 -5.32 6.50 -6.70
CA ARG A 141 -4.51 5.71 -7.64
C ARG A 141 -3.31 6.50 -8.11
N THR A 142 -2.25 5.78 -8.42
CA THR A 142 -1.02 6.37 -8.94
C THR A 142 -1.16 6.70 -10.41
N ASN A 143 -0.75 7.91 -10.78
CA ASN A 143 -0.72 8.36 -12.17
C ASN A 143 0.56 7.83 -12.86
N SER A 144 0.47 7.56 -14.16
CA SER A 144 1.61 7.08 -14.95
C SER A 144 2.69 8.16 -15.08
N ILE A 145 3.94 7.73 -15.00
CA ILE A 145 5.12 8.53 -15.29
C ILE A 145 5.28 8.61 -16.82
N ILE A 146 5.68 9.78 -17.30
CA ILE A 146 5.98 9.99 -18.73
C ILE A 146 7.44 9.63 -18.96
N SER A 147 7.73 8.79 -19.96
CA SER A 147 9.09 8.41 -20.31
C SER A 147 9.89 9.61 -20.80
N ASP A 148 11.20 9.60 -20.57
CA ASP A 148 12.07 10.70 -20.95
C ASP A 148 12.06 10.93 -22.47
N ASP A 149 11.99 9.85 -23.26
CA ASP A 149 11.86 9.94 -24.72
C ASP A 149 10.60 10.69 -25.14
N LEU A 150 9.48 10.44 -24.46
CA LEU A 150 8.21 11.10 -24.76
C LEU A 150 8.24 12.58 -24.34
N LYS A 151 8.91 12.92 -23.23
CA LYS A 151 9.13 14.33 -22.84
C LYS A 151 9.93 15.07 -23.91
N MET A 152 10.98 14.45 -24.44
CA MET A 152 11.81 15.05 -25.49
C MET A 152 11.06 15.21 -26.81
N ARG A 153 10.22 14.24 -27.19
CA ARG A 153 9.34 14.37 -28.37
C ARG A 153 8.39 15.55 -28.22
N ILE A 154 7.66 15.64 -27.10
CA ILE A 154 6.77 16.78 -26.82
C ILE A 154 7.52 18.12 -26.92
N TYR A 155 8.76 18.19 -26.44
CA TYR A 155 9.57 19.39 -26.54
C TYR A 155 9.90 19.76 -28.00
N ASN A 156 10.31 18.78 -28.80
CA ASN A 156 10.65 18.99 -30.21
C ASN A 156 9.43 19.40 -31.05
N ASP A 157 8.28 18.77 -30.85
CA ASP A 157 7.05 19.08 -31.58
C ASP A 157 6.63 20.55 -31.37
N ILE A 158 6.85 21.10 -30.18
CA ILE A 158 6.46 22.48 -29.86
C ILE A 158 7.53 23.49 -30.30
N GLU A 159 8.82 23.23 -29.99
CA GLU A 159 9.89 24.20 -30.21
C GLU A 159 10.48 24.15 -31.63
N ILE A 160 10.55 22.97 -32.25
CA ILE A 160 11.16 22.78 -33.57
C ILE A 160 10.09 22.78 -34.67
N GLU A 161 9.04 21.97 -34.49
CA GLU A 161 7.98 21.82 -35.51
C GLU A 161 6.91 22.92 -35.40
N GLY A 162 6.86 23.64 -34.27
CA GLY A 162 5.95 24.77 -34.07
C GLY A 162 4.49 24.36 -33.82
N HIS A 163 4.24 23.12 -33.37
CA HIS A 163 2.89 22.68 -33.02
C HIS A 163 2.34 23.43 -31.80
N THR A 164 1.04 23.70 -31.83
CA THR A 164 0.36 24.34 -30.69
C THR A 164 0.23 23.35 -29.53
N THR A 165 0.29 23.87 -28.28
CA THR A 165 0.15 23.04 -27.08
C THR A 165 -1.18 22.28 -27.04
N GLN A 166 -2.23 22.83 -27.66
CA GLN A 166 -3.54 22.19 -27.79
C GLN A 166 -3.50 20.98 -28.74
N GLN A 167 -2.82 21.10 -29.89
CA GLN A 167 -2.65 19.99 -30.84
C GLN A 167 -1.85 18.85 -30.20
N VAL A 168 -0.72 19.18 -29.56
CA VAL A 168 0.11 18.18 -28.84
C VAL A 168 -0.66 17.52 -27.71
N SER A 169 -1.46 18.29 -26.96
CA SER A 169 -2.36 17.79 -25.91
C SER A 169 -3.35 16.75 -26.45
N GLN A 170 -3.96 17.00 -27.61
CA GLN A 170 -4.89 16.09 -28.26
C GLN A 170 -4.18 14.84 -28.79
N ASN A 171 -3.02 15.00 -29.44
CA ASN A 171 -2.26 13.90 -30.02
C ASN A 171 -1.79 12.87 -28.97
N TYR A 172 -1.33 13.35 -27.82
CA TYR A 172 -0.79 12.48 -26.75
C TYR A 172 -1.78 12.18 -25.60
N GLY A 173 -3.00 12.73 -25.64
CA GLY A 173 -4.00 12.54 -24.58
C GLY A 173 -3.60 13.13 -23.22
N LEU A 174 -2.80 14.21 -23.22
CA LEU A 174 -2.34 14.89 -22.01
C LEU A 174 -3.12 16.19 -21.82
N LYS A 175 -3.32 16.63 -20.57
CA LYS A 175 -3.91 17.94 -20.29
C LYS A 175 -2.93 19.05 -20.68
N VAL A 176 -3.40 20.13 -21.32
CA VAL A 176 -2.60 21.31 -21.69
C VAL A 176 -1.68 21.80 -20.57
N PRO A 177 -2.13 22.05 -19.32
CA PRO A 177 -1.23 22.49 -18.26
C PRO A 177 -0.13 21.47 -17.91
N ARG A 178 -0.37 20.16 -18.13
CA ARG A 178 0.64 19.11 -17.94
C ARG A 178 1.70 19.18 -19.05
N VAL A 179 1.31 19.47 -20.28
CA VAL A 179 2.23 19.66 -21.42
C VAL A 179 3.13 20.87 -21.19
N GLU A 180 2.55 22.01 -20.77
CA GLU A 180 3.32 23.21 -20.43
C GLU A 180 4.33 22.97 -19.30
N ALA A 181 3.93 22.21 -18.28
CA ALA A 181 4.82 21.84 -17.19
C ALA A 181 5.99 20.98 -17.67
N ILE A 182 5.75 20.02 -18.57
CA ILE A 182 6.81 19.20 -19.17
C ILE A 182 7.80 20.07 -19.93
N LEU A 183 7.31 20.98 -20.78
CA LEU A 183 8.15 21.88 -21.57
C LEU A 183 9.06 22.73 -20.66
N LYS A 184 8.50 23.29 -19.58
CA LYS A 184 9.28 24.06 -18.59
C LYS A 184 10.35 23.22 -17.90
N LEU A 185 10.02 21.98 -17.51
CA LEU A 185 10.96 21.10 -16.82
C LEU A 185 12.11 20.66 -17.75
N VAL A 186 11.80 20.27 -18.99
CA VAL A 186 12.82 19.90 -19.99
C VAL A 186 13.75 21.07 -20.30
N ALA A 187 13.22 22.28 -20.44
CA ALA A 187 14.04 23.48 -20.65
C ALA A 187 14.99 23.75 -19.47
N ILE A 188 14.57 23.48 -18.23
CA ILE A 188 15.42 23.58 -17.03
C ILE A 188 16.50 22.49 -17.04
N GLU A 189 16.13 21.25 -17.36
CA GLU A 189 17.05 20.11 -17.45
C GLU A 189 18.16 20.38 -18.47
N GLN A 190 17.83 20.91 -19.65
CA GLN A 190 18.83 21.31 -20.66
C GLN A 190 19.76 22.44 -20.16
N LYS A 191 19.22 23.42 -19.42
CA LYS A 191 20.03 24.48 -18.81
C LYS A 191 20.98 23.93 -17.73
N TRP A 192 20.54 22.94 -16.97
CA TRP A 192 21.39 22.28 -15.97
C TRP A 192 22.47 21.42 -16.60
N ALA A 193 22.13 20.68 -17.66
CA ALA A 193 23.09 19.92 -18.46
C ALA A 193 24.20 20.82 -19.02
N LYS A 194 23.84 21.99 -19.59
CA LYS A 194 24.82 22.98 -20.07
C LYS A 194 25.72 23.57 -18.98
N ARG A 195 25.27 23.57 -17.72
CA ARG A 195 25.98 24.15 -16.57
C ARG A 195 26.77 23.11 -15.76
N ASN A 196 26.84 21.86 -16.21
CA ASN A 196 27.45 20.73 -15.49
C ASN A 196 26.96 20.59 -14.03
N ARG A 197 25.74 21.07 -13.72
CA ARG A 197 25.09 20.75 -12.45
C ARG A 197 24.45 19.39 -12.64
N ASN A 198 25.15 18.36 -12.18
CA ASN A 198 24.82 16.95 -12.37
C ASN A 198 23.30 16.73 -12.41
N THR A 199 22.80 16.30 -13.56
CA THR A 199 21.54 15.57 -13.68
C THR A 199 21.65 14.38 -12.74
N LEU A 200 20.87 14.39 -11.65
CA LEU A 200 20.80 13.28 -10.69
C LEU A 200 20.71 11.96 -11.47
N MET A 201 21.66 11.08 -11.18
CA MET A 201 21.92 9.84 -11.90
C MET A 201 20.63 9.14 -12.31
N LYS A 202 20.51 8.89 -13.62
CA LYS A 202 19.54 7.97 -14.20
C LYS A 202 19.84 6.58 -13.60
N ILE A 203 19.02 6.14 -12.66
CA ILE A 203 18.98 4.77 -12.12
C ILE A 203 17.85 4.04 -12.84
#